data_AF-A0A5M8QN35-F1
#
_entry.id   AF-A0A5M8QN35-F1
#
_cell.length_a   1.000
_cell.length_b   1.000
_cell.length_c   1.000
_cell.angle_alpha   90.00
_cell.angle_beta   90.00
_cell.angle_gamma   90.00
#
_symmetry.space_group_name_H-M   'P 1'
#
loop_
_entity.id
_entity.type
_entity.pdbx_description
1 polymer ?
#
loop_
_entity_poly.entity_id
_entity_poly.type
_entity_poly.pdbx_seq_one_letter_code
_entity_poly.pdbx_strand_id
1 'polypeptide(L)'
;MCRSKEQGGRRCPAGKRSRKQSVQASIRPTDIPATAPSQVTNARAVKLAALLSIPAEEWYEKPWKERKTIVEDVFHEARSLSGIRAEWGGWNRRQGSLGITKQTMTYWDQTPRTSIELSDTANRHTTPATFAKTIAHELAHARAGNRNGHNAKWAADFAAVNEELGLATEIHAVHRSDEVETAQWKKLQEEKAAKPPVWLGLCAQGHRFGAGRKVTRSHLCVKCLRAGHPRAEAAITYTRNINKETV
;
A
#
# COMPACT_ATOMS: atom_id res chain seq x y z
N MET A 1 -15.64 49.71 -14.07
CA MET A 1 -15.44 49.69 -15.53
C MET A 1 -13.95 49.51 -15.81
N CYS A 2 -13.55 48.40 -16.43
CA CYS A 2 -12.15 48.12 -16.76
C CYS A 2 -11.81 48.69 -18.15
N ARG A 3 -10.78 49.54 -18.25
CA ARG A 3 -10.33 50.17 -19.51
C ARG A 3 -9.36 49.26 -20.27
N SER A 4 -9.30 49.39 -21.60
CA SER A 4 -8.44 48.60 -22.48
C SER A 4 -6.95 48.92 -22.28
N LYS A 5 -6.09 47.96 -22.65
CA LYS A 5 -4.62 48.00 -22.43
C LYS A 5 -3.89 49.15 -23.12
N GLU A 6 -4.49 49.76 -24.14
CA GLU A 6 -3.88 50.89 -24.87
C GLU A 6 -3.90 52.20 -24.04
N GLN A 7 -4.66 52.25 -22.95
CA GLN A 7 -4.77 53.41 -22.07
C GLN A 7 -3.96 53.28 -20.75
N GLY A 8 -2.93 52.41 -20.70
CA GLY A 8 -2.05 52.31 -19.53
C GLY A 8 -2.68 51.72 -18.26
N GLY A 9 -3.80 50.98 -18.39
CA GLY A 9 -4.50 50.35 -17.27
C GLY A 9 -3.74 49.18 -16.63
N ARG A 10 -3.61 49.18 -15.29
CA ARG A 10 -3.02 48.09 -14.49
C ARG A 10 -3.84 46.80 -14.59
N ARG A 11 -3.14 45.64 -14.57
CA ARG A 11 -3.76 44.30 -14.55
C ARG A 11 -4.71 44.16 -13.36
N CYS A 12 -5.96 43.76 -13.62
CA CYS A 12 -6.87 43.32 -12.57
C CYS A 12 -6.28 42.09 -11.85
N PRO A 13 -6.37 42.02 -10.51
CA PRO A 13 -5.96 40.82 -9.78
C PRO A 13 -6.81 39.64 -10.24
N ALA A 14 -6.14 38.51 -10.51
CA ALA A 14 -6.76 37.29 -10.99
C ALA A 14 -7.91 36.88 -10.05
N GLY A 15 -9.13 36.97 -10.58
CA GLY A 15 -10.33 36.51 -9.89
C GLY A 15 -10.19 35.04 -9.50
N LYS A 16 -10.51 34.75 -8.24
CA LYS A 16 -10.70 33.39 -7.73
C LYS A 16 -11.60 32.64 -8.70
N ARG A 17 -11.07 31.62 -9.39
CA ARG A 17 -11.87 30.72 -10.22
C ARG A 17 -12.93 30.07 -9.32
N SER A 18 -14.19 30.40 -9.56
CA SER A 18 -15.29 29.67 -8.92
C SER A 18 -15.21 28.22 -9.38
N ARG A 19 -15.12 27.33 -8.40
CA ARG A 19 -15.13 25.88 -8.58
C ARG A 19 -16.51 25.51 -9.11
N LYS A 20 -16.66 25.40 -10.44
CA LYS A 20 -17.85 24.80 -11.05
C LYS A 20 -17.95 23.37 -10.51
N GLN A 21 -18.93 23.15 -9.64
CA GLN A 21 -19.36 21.81 -9.26
C GLN A 21 -19.88 21.13 -10.52
N SER A 22 -19.10 20.19 -11.06
CA SER A 22 -19.65 19.21 -11.99
C SER A 22 -20.63 18.36 -11.19
N VAL A 23 -21.92 18.52 -11.48
CA VAL A 23 -22.96 17.61 -11.01
C VAL A 23 -22.66 16.26 -11.67
N GLN A 24 -21.93 15.39 -10.97
CA GLN A 24 -21.84 13.97 -11.32
C GLN A 24 -23.20 13.35 -11.00
N ALA A 25 -23.89 12.87 -12.04
CA ALA A 25 -25.06 12.05 -11.88
C ALA A 25 -24.67 10.80 -11.08
N SER A 26 -25.14 10.74 -9.83
CA SER A 26 -25.02 9.58 -8.96
C SER A 26 -25.93 8.48 -9.50
N ILE A 27 -25.39 7.64 -10.38
CA ILE A 27 -26.03 6.37 -10.74
C ILE A 27 -26.03 5.52 -9.47
N ARG A 28 -27.20 5.39 -8.84
CA ARG A 28 -27.40 4.41 -7.77
C ARG A 28 -27.31 3.01 -8.39
N PRO A 29 -26.46 2.11 -7.89
CA PRO A 29 -26.50 0.71 -8.31
C PRO A 29 -27.80 0.10 -7.78
N THR A 30 -28.82 0.05 -8.63
CA THR A 30 -30.02 -0.76 -8.41
C THR A 30 -29.70 -2.22 -8.69
N ASP A 31 -29.87 -3.05 -7.67
CA ASP A 31 -30.40 -4.41 -7.71
C ASP A 31 -29.97 -5.28 -8.89
N ILE A 32 -28.67 -5.58 -8.97
CA ILE A 32 -28.21 -6.79 -9.68
C ILE A 32 -28.27 -7.93 -8.67
N PRO A 33 -29.08 -8.99 -8.89
CA PRO A 33 -29.06 -10.15 -8.01
C PRO A 33 -27.65 -10.72 -7.97
N ALA A 34 -27.11 -10.86 -6.75
CA ALA A 34 -25.82 -11.49 -6.50
C ALA A 34 -25.85 -12.91 -7.07
N THR A 35 -25.31 -13.09 -8.28
CA THR A 35 -25.11 -14.41 -8.84
C THR A 35 -24.00 -15.04 -8.00
N ALA A 36 -24.30 -16.18 -7.36
CA ALA A 36 -23.30 -16.91 -6.60
C ALA A 36 -22.06 -17.10 -7.50
N PRO A 37 -20.86 -16.67 -7.08
CA PRO A 37 -19.68 -16.78 -7.91
C PRO A 37 -19.44 -18.27 -8.17
N SER A 38 -19.65 -18.70 -9.41
CA SER A 38 -19.26 -20.02 -9.86
C SER A 38 -17.75 -20.10 -9.69
N GLN A 39 -17.30 -20.84 -8.67
CA GLN A 39 -15.88 -21.10 -8.45
C GLN A 39 -15.41 -22.06 -9.54
N VAL A 40 -15.07 -21.52 -10.71
CA VAL A 40 -14.29 -22.25 -11.70
C VAL A 40 -12.88 -22.34 -11.14
N THR A 41 -12.60 -23.41 -10.40
CA THR A 41 -11.26 -23.67 -9.88
C THR A 41 -10.38 -24.07 -11.05
N ASN A 42 -9.43 -23.20 -11.41
CA ASN A 42 -8.38 -23.57 -12.35
C ASN A 42 -7.52 -24.64 -11.67
N ALA A 43 -7.66 -25.91 -12.08
CA ALA A 43 -6.94 -27.05 -11.50
C ALA A 43 -5.40 -26.90 -11.54
N ARG A 44 -4.88 -25.95 -12.32
CA ARG A 44 -3.45 -25.64 -12.42
C ARG A 44 -2.95 -24.63 -11.38
N ALA A 45 -3.85 -23.93 -10.68
CA ALA A 45 -3.55 -22.93 -9.66
C ALA A 45 -3.42 -23.56 -8.26
N VAL A 46 -2.54 -24.55 -8.13
CA VAL A 46 -2.43 -25.41 -6.93
C VAL A 46 -1.96 -24.61 -5.71
N LYS A 47 -0.90 -23.80 -5.86
CA LYS A 47 -0.34 -23.00 -4.76
C LYS A 47 -1.30 -21.87 -4.36
N LEU A 48 -1.94 -21.23 -5.33
CA LEU A 48 -2.94 -20.20 -5.08
C LEU A 48 -4.17 -20.79 -4.35
N ALA A 49 -4.66 -21.94 -4.79
CA ALA A 49 -5.74 -22.64 -4.09
C ALA A 49 -5.33 -23.05 -2.67
N ALA A 50 -4.09 -23.54 -2.49
CA ALA A 50 -3.56 -23.85 -1.17
C ALA A 50 -3.53 -22.60 -0.27
N LEU A 51 -3.02 -21.46 -0.75
CA LEU A 51 -3.04 -20.19 -0.01
C LEU A 51 -4.46 -19.80 0.40
N LEU A 52 -5.42 -19.85 -0.53
CA LEU A 52 -6.81 -19.46 -0.27
C LEU A 52 -7.55 -20.41 0.68
N SER A 53 -7.06 -21.65 0.81
CA SER A 53 -7.63 -22.62 1.74
C SER A 53 -7.18 -22.43 3.20
N ILE A 54 -6.13 -21.62 3.44
CA ILE A 54 -5.63 -21.36 4.81
C ILE A 54 -6.61 -20.42 5.54
N PRO A 55 -7.20 -20.84 6.66
CA PRO A 55 -8.02 -19.96 7.49
C PRO A 55 -7.20 -18.75 7.97
N ALA A 56 -7.85 -17.58 8.12
CA ALA A 56 -7.14 -16.36 8.49
C ALA A 56 -6.45 -16.47 9.86
N GLU A 57 -7.04 -17.20 10.80
CA GLU A 57 -6.50 -17.48 12.13
C GLU A 57 -5.18 -18.25 12.03
N GLU A 58 -5.18 -19.39 11.33
CA GLU A 58 -3.97 -20.19 11.09
C GLU A 58 -2.91 -19.39 10.33
N TRP A 59 -3.34 -18.58 9.35
CA TRP A 59 -2.46 -17.72 8.58
C TRP A 59 -1.65 -16.77 9.47
N TYR A 60 -2.29 -16.14 10.46
CA TYR A 60 -1.60 -15.18 11.33
C TYR A 60 -0.70 -15.81 12.38
N GLU A 61 -0.93 -17.08 12.73
CA GLU A 61 -0.05 -17.86 13.59
C GLU A 61 1.27 -18.22 12.89
N LYS A 62 1.27 -18.34 11.56
CA LYS A 62 2.49 -18.63 10.79
C LYS A 62 3.52 -17.50 10.93
N PRO A 63 4.81 -17.85 11.17
CA PRO A 63 5.90 -16.88 11.17
C PRO A 63 5.91 -16.04 9.88
N TRP A 64 6.15 -14.74 10.00
CA TRP A 64 6.14 -13.84 8.83
C TRP A 64 7.11 -14.28 7.73
N LYS A 65 8.25 -14.88 8.09
CA LYS A 65 9.22 -15.40 7.11
C LYS A 65 8.61 -16.51 6.24
N GLU A 66 7.83 -17.42 6.84
CA GLU A 66 7.18 -18.53 6.15
C GLU A 66 6.05 -18.03 5.25
N ARG A 67 5.19 -17.14 5.75
CA ARG A 67 4.14 -16.49 4.95
C ARG A 67 4.69 -15.84 3.68
N LYS A 68 5.84 -15.16 3.79
CA LYS A 68 6.49 -14.54 2.63
C LYS A 68 6.91 -15.54 1.57
N THR A 69 7.46 -16.69 1.97
CA THR A 69 7.81 -17.77 1.04
C THR A 69 6.58 -18.27 0.30
N ILE A 70 5.48 -18.54 1.03
CA ILE A 70 4.22 -18.99 0.43
C ILE A 70 3.70 -17.97 -0.61
N VAL A 71 3.71 -16.68 -0.28
CA VAL A 71 3.23 -15.62 -1.20
C VAL A 71 4.12 -15.49 -2.43
N GLU A 72 5.44 -15.61 -2.29
CA GLU A 72 6.39 -15.59 -3.42
C GLU A 72 6.16 -16.80 -4.35
N ASP A 73 5.94 -17.97 -3.76
CA ASP A 73 5.59 -19.19 -4.47
C ASP A 73 4.28 -19.04 -5.28
N VAL A 74 3.26 -18.42 -4.68
CA VAL A 74 1.98 -18.10 -5.33
C VAL A 74 2.18 -17.07 -6.44
N PHE A 75 3.01 -16.05 -6.23
CA PHE A 75 3.31 -15.07 -7.27
C PHE A 75 3.91 -15.73 -8.52
N HIS A 76 4.87 -16.64 -8.34
CA HIS A 76 5.49 -17.34 -9.46
C HIS A 76 4.50 -18.23 -10.22
N GLU A 77 3.62 -18.94 -9.51
CA GLU A 77 2.54 -19.71 -10.14
C GLU A 77 1.57 -18.80 -10.90
N ALA A 78 1.06 -17.75 -10.26
CA ALA A 78 0.12 -16.81 -10.87
C ALA A 78 0.71 -16.14 -12.12
N ARG A 79 1.98 -15.75 -12.07
CA ARG A 79 2.71 -15.25 -13.25
C ARG A 79 2.76 -16.29 -14.35
N SER A 80 3.10 -17.54 -14.02
CA SER A 80 3.22 -18.62 -15.01
C SER A 80 1.88 -18.92 -15.68
N LEU A 81 0.78 -18.91 -14.92
CA LEU A 81 -0.56 -19.17 -15.46
C LEU A 81 -1.05 -18.03 -16.36
N SER A 82 -0.76 -16.79 -15.99
CA SER A 82 -1.20 -15.60 -16.73
C SER A 82 -0.32 -15.23 -17.93
N GLY A 83 0.87 -15.84 -18.06
CA GLY A 83 1.83 -15.53 -19.12
C GLY A 83 2.40 -14.10 -19.07
N ILE A 84 2.16 -13.36 -17.99
CA ILE A 84 2.59 -11.96 -17.85
C ILE A 84 4.10 -11.90 -17.58
N ARG A 85 4.81 -11.08 -18.37
CA ARG A 85 6.26 -10.87 -18.21
C ARG A 85 6.54 -9.83 -17.11
N ALA A 86 6.39 -10.25 -15.85
CA ALA A 86 6.75 -9.46 -14.67
C ALA A 86 7.71 -10.22 -13.75
N GLU A 87 8.77 -9.58 -13.30
CA GLU A 87 9.72 -10.17 -12.34
C GLU A 87 9.23 -10.00 -10.90
N TRP A 88 9.67 -10.89 -10.01
CA TRP A 88 9.51 -10.68 -8.57
C TRP A 88 10.52 -9.64 -8.11
N GLY A 89 10.04 -8.46 -7.70
CA GLY A 89 10.87 -7.38 -7.17
C GLY A 89 11.18 -7.52 -5.68
N GLY A 90 10.53 -8.47 -4.99
CA GLY A 90 10.77 -8.76 -3.58
C GLY A 90 9.93 -7.92 -2.61
N TRP A 91 10.40 -7.90 -1.36
CA TRP A 91 9.70 -7.27 -0.23
C TRP A 91 10.26 -5.89 0.10
N ASN A 92 9.44 -4.85 -0.05
CA ASN A 92 9.83 -3.47 0.17
C ASN A 92 9.38 -2.96 1.55
N ARG A 93 10.34 -2.62 2.42
CA ARG A 93 10.07 -2.12 3.79
C ARG A 93 9.58 -0.67 3.87
N ARG A 94 9.71 0.10 2.80
CA ARG A 94 9.33 1.52 2.75
C ARG A 94 8.02 1.75 2.00
N GLN A 95 7.44 0.70 1.42
CA GLN A 95 6.22 0.78 0.63
C GLN A 95 5.00 0.94 1.55
N GLY A 96 4.24 2.02 1.34
CA GLY A 96 3.00 2.29 2.09
C GLY A 96 1.77 1.56 1.57
N SER A 97 1.73 1.22 0.27
CA SER A 97 0.68 0.38 -0.32
C SER A 97 0.99 -1.12 -0.14
N LEU A 98 0.02 -2.00 -0.41
CA LEU A 98 0.23 -3.45 -0.34
C LEU A 98 1.19 -3.95 -1.43
N GLY A 99 1.04 -3.45 -2.65
CA GLY A 99 1.89 -3.79 -3.79
C GLY A 99 2.26 -2.56 -4.61
N ILE A 100 3.24 -2.73 -5.48
CA ILE A 100 3.53 -1.80 -6.56
C ILE A 100 4.16 -2.52 -7.75
N THR A 101 3.65 -2.23 -8.93
CA THR A 101 4.28 -2.56 -10.21
C THR A 101 5.22 -1.44 -10.62
N LYS A 102 6.48 -1.79 -10.89
CA LYS A 102 7.51 -0.87 -11.36
C LYS A 102 7.95 -1.23 -12.75
N GLN A 103 8.24 -0.23 -13.56
CA GLN A 103 9.05 -0.40 -14.76
C GLN A 103 10.41 0.23 -14.48
N THR A 104 11.45 -0.58 -14.58
CA THR A 104 12.82 -0.14 -14.47
C THR A 104 13.48 -0.27 -15.83
N MET A 105 14.25 0.73 -16.21
CA MET A 105 15.09 0.66 -17.41
C MET A 105 16.53 0.67 -16.90
N THR A 106 17.30 -0.38 -17.20
CA THR A 106 18.73 -0.32 -16.88
C THR A 106 19.42 0.55 -17.93
N TYR A 107 20.45 1.27 -17.51
CA TYR A 107 21.21 2.15 -18.41
C TYR A 107 21.81 1.39 -19.60
N TRP A 108 22.11 0.10 -19.43
CA TRP A 108 22.85 -0.72 -20.39
C TRP A 108 21.96 -1.50 -21.36
N ASP A 109 20.82 -2.03 -20.91
CA ASP A 109 19.96 -2.87 -21.76
C ASP A 109 18.85 -2.10 -22.49
N GLN A 110 18.60 -0.83 -22.11
CA GLN A 110 17.50 0.03 -22.58
C GLN A 110 16.13 -0.68 -22.67
N THR A 111 15.99 -1.84 -22.05
CA THR A 111 14.83 -2.70 -22.18
C THR A 111 14.05 -2.55 -20.90
N PRO A 112 12.82 -2.01 -20.95
CA PRO A 112 12.04 -1.83 -19.74
C PRO A 112 11.71 -3.21 -19.14
N ARG A 113 12.14 -3.41 -17.90
CA ARG A 113 11.79 -4.57 -17.08
C ARG A 113 10.67 -4.20 -16.13
N THR A 114 9.60 -4.97 -16.18
CA THR A 114 8.49 -4.85 -15.24
C THR A 114 8.76 -5.75 -14.05
N SER A 115 8.72 -5.19 -12.84
CA SER A 115 8.87 -5.93 -11.58
C SER A 115 7.73 -5.59 -10.63
N ILE A 116 7.26 -6.57 -9.86
CA ILE A 116 6.23 -6.38 -8.84
C ILE A 116 6.86 -6.53 -7.46
N GLU A 117 6.72 -5.50 -6.63
CA GLU A 117 7.15 -5.51 -5.23
C GLU A 117 5.94 -5.52 -4.30
N LEU A 118 6.02 -6.27 -3.20
CA LEU A 118 5.03 -6.23 -2.12
C LEU A 118 5.60 -5.54 -0.89
N SER A 119 4.76 -4.83 -0.13
CA SER A 119 5.19 -4.19 1.12
C SER A 119 5.46 -5.21 2.23
N ASP A 120 6.65 -5.17 2.85
CA ASP A 120 6.97 -6.02 4.01
C ASP A 120 6.18 -5.60 5.26
N THR A 121 5.76 -4.34 5.36
CA THR A 121 5.09 -3.80 6.55
C THR A 121 3.58 -3.79 6.41
N ALA A 122 3.06 -3.36 5.26
CA ALA A 122 1.62 -3.25 5.05
C ALA A 122 0.97 -4.63 4.93
N ASN A 123 1.67 -5.64 4.39
CA ASN A 123 1.11 -6.98 4.25
C ASN A 123 1.22 -7.89 5.50
N ARG A 124 1.68 -7.39 6.66
CA ARG A 124 1.81 -8.25 7.86
C ARG A 124 0.47 -8.66 8.46
N HIS A 125 -0.56 -7.89 8.16
CA HIS A 125 -1.92 -8.01 8.67
C HIS A 125 -2.93 -8.30 7.57
N THR A 126 -2.46 -8.71 6.39
CA THR A 126 -3.34 -9.05 5.26
C THR A 126 -3.68 -10.53 5.27
N THR A 127 -4.93 -10.84 4.90
CA THR A 127 -5.43 -12.21 4.78
C THR A 127 -4.87 -12.90 3.53
N PRO A 128 -4.93 -14.24 3.45
CA PRO A 128 -4.56 -14.97 2.24
C PRO A 128 -5.34 -14.49 0.99
N ALA A 129 -6.63 -14.22 1.14
CA ALA A 129 -7.48 -13.69 0.07
C ALA A 129 -7.02 -12.31 -0.40
N THR A 130 -6.64 -11.42 0.51
CA THR A 130 -6.07 -10.10 0.14
C THR A 130 -4.74 -10.23 -0.59
N PHE A 131 -3.87 -11.18 -0.21
CA PHE A 131 -2.64 -11.43 -0.95
C PHE A 131 -2.91 -11.88 -2.39
N ALA A 132 -3.79 -12.86 -2.58
CA ALA A 132 -4.19 -13.33 -3.89
C ALA A 132 -4.72 -12.19 -4.78
N LYS A 133 -5.63 -11.37 -4.23
CA LYS A 133 -6.17 -10.19 -4.91
C LYS A 133 -5.10 -9.15 -5.22
N THR A 134 -4.15 -8.92 -4.31
CA THR A 134 -3.04 -7.98 -4.51
C THR A 134 -2.11 -8.44 -5.63
N ILE A 135 -1.78 -9.74 -5.68
CA ILE A 135 -0.98 -10.31 -6.78
C ILE A 135 -1.72 -10.12 -8.11
N ALA A 136 -2.99 -10.47 -8.19
CA ALA A 136 -3.80 -10.27 -9.40
C ALA A 136 -3.87 -8.78 -9.81
N HIS A 137 -4.01 -7.87 -8.85
CA HIS A 137 -4.04 -6.43 -9.06
C HIS A 137 -2.75 -5.91 -9.70
N GLU A 138 -1.60 -6.30 -9.17
CA GLU A 138 -0.29 -5.88 -9.68
C GLU A 138 0.04 -6.56 -11.02
N LEU A 139 -0.33 -7.83 -11.21
CA LEU A 139 -0.24 -8.49 -12.51
C LEU A 139 -1.07 -7.77 -13.58
N ALA A 140 -2.28 -7.31 -13.23
CA ALA A 140 -3.11 -6.52 -14.13
C ALA A 140 -2.44 -5.19 -14.52
N HIS A 141 -1.78 -4.49 -13.57
CA HIS A 141 -0.96 -3.31 -13.91
C HIS A 141 0.19 -3.66 -14.86
N ALA A 142 0.87 -4.77 -14.62
CA ALA A 142 1.96 -5.22 -15.49
C ALA A 142 1.49 -5.54 -16.92
N ARG A 143 0.30 -6.14 -17.06
CA ARG A 143 -0.35 -6.43 -18.36
C ARG A 143 -0.87 -5.16 -19.04
N ALA A 144 -1.47 -4.25 -18.29
CA ALA A 144 -2.02 -3.01 -18.81
C ALA A 144 -0.93 -2.03 -19.23
N GLY A 145 0.21 -2.03 -18.53
CA GLY A 145 1.33 -1.13 -18.74
C GLY A 145 1.19 0.21 -18.00
N ASN A 146 2.32 0.84 -17.65
CA ASN A 146 2.40 1.96 -16.70
C ASN A 146 1.54 3.21 -16.97
N ARG A 147 1.08 3.42 -18.21
CA ARG A 147 0.21 4.57 -18.54
C ARG A 147 -1.24 4.32 -18.15
N ASN A 148 -1.58 3.08 -17.85
CA ASN A 148 -2.91 2.65 -17.46
C ASN A 148 -2.89 2.42 -15.96
N GLY A 149 -3.27 3.45 -15.19
CA GLY A 149 -3.71 3.25 -13.80
C GLY A 149 -4.99 2.42 -13.76
N HIS A 150 -5.94 2.72 -12.88
CA HIS A 150 -7.21 1.96 -12.81
C HIS A 150 -8.25 2.37 -13.89
N ASN A 151 -7.83 2.49 -15.15
CA ASN A 151 -8.72 2.83 -16.27
C ASN A 151 -9.43 1.59 -16.87
N ALA A 152 -10.20 1.78 -17.94
CA ALA A 152 -10.94 0.69 -18.58
C ALA A 152 -10.06 -0.46 -19.09
N LYS A 153 -8.84 -0.16 -19.56
CA LYS A 153 -7.89 -1.20 -19.98
C LYS A 153 -7.43 -2.04 -18.78
N TRP A 154 -7.05 -1.39 -17.68
CA TRP A 154 -6.67 -2.11 -16.46
C TRP A 154 -7.83 -2.95 -15.91
N ALA A 155 -9.06 -2.43 -15.94
CA ALA A 155 -10.23 -3.18 -15.48
C ALA A 155 -10.47 -4.46 -16.30
N ALA A 156 -10.32 -4.37 -17.62
CA ALA A 156 -10.40 -5.54 -18.51
C ALA A 156 -9.26 -6.55 -18.25
N ASP A 157 -8.02 -6.05 -18.11
CA ASP A 157 -6.87 -6.90 -17.82
C ASP A 157 -6.98 -7.54 -16.43
N PHE A 158 -7.54 -6.85 -15.43
CA PHE A 158 -7.80 -7.38 -14.08
C PHE A 158 -8.87 -8.48 -14.09
N ALA A 159 -9.95 -8.30 -14.84
CA ALA A 159 -10.96 -9.33 -15.01
C ALA A 159 -10.37 -10.59 -15.66
N ALA A 160 -9.58 -10.43 -16.73
CA ALA A 160 -8.91 -11.53 -17.41
C ALA A 160 -7.91 -12.26 -16.51
N VAL A 161 -7.10 -11.52 -15.73
CA VAL A 161 -6.17 -12.13 -14.76
C VAL A 161 -6.93 -12.90 -13.68
N ASN A 162 -8.04 -12.36 -13.14
CA ASN A 162 -8.83 -13.11 -12.16
C ASN A 162 -9.43 -14.38 -12.75
N GLU A 163 -9.95 -14.33 -13.97
CA GLU A 163 -10.46 -15.52 -14.67
C GLU A 163 -9.37 -16.58 -14.85
N GLU A 164 -8.19 -16.19 -15.33
CA GLU A 164 -7.04 -17.08 -15.49
C GLU A 164 -6.59 -17.71 -14.16
N LEU A 165 -6.72 -16.98 -13.05
CA LEU A 165 -6.36 -17.44 -11.71
C LEU A 165 -7.49 -18.15 -10.98
N GLY A 166 -8.70 -18.22 -11.54
CA GLY A 166 -9.89 -18.75 -10.85
C GLY A 166 -10.32 -17.94 -9.64
N LEU A 167 -10.07 -16.62 -9.64
CA LEU A 167 -10.47 -15.68 -8.59
C LEU A 167 -11.81 -15.01 -8.94
N ALA A 168 -12.55 -14.60 -7.92
CA ALA A 168 -13.76 -13.80 -8.11
C ALA A 168 -13.42 -12.45 -8.76
N THR A 169 -14.22 -12.05 -9.76
CA THR A 169 -13.98 -10.88 -10.63
C THR A 169 -14.40 -9.54 -10.03
N GLU A 170 -14.61 -9.46 -8.71
CA GLU A 170 -15.01 -8.21 -8.07
C GLU A 170 -13.88 -7.16 -8.20
N ILE A 171 -14.15 -6.09 -8.96
CA ILE A 171 -13.16 -5.09 -9.30
C ILE A 171 -13.03 -4.07 -8.17
N HIS A 172 -11.90 -4.10 -7.47
CA HIS A 172 -11.53 -3.09 -6.49
C HIS A 172 -10.24 -2.38 -6.92
N ALA A 173 -10.36 -1.11 -7.29
CA ALA A 173 -9.20 -0.25 -7.60
C ALA A 173 -8.35 0.05 -6.35
N VAL A 174 -8.96 0.00 -5.16
CA VAL A 174 -8.30 0.28 -3.89
C VAL A 174 -8.61 -0.86 -2.93
N HIS A 175 -7.57 -1.34 -2.25
CA HIS A 175 -7.75 -2.32 -1.19
C HIS A 175 -8.62 -1.75 -0.06
N ARG A 176 -9.62 -2.54 0.36
CA ARG A 176 -10.44 -2.28 1.53
C ARG A 176 -10.18 -3.40 2.51
N SER A 177 -9.69 -3.04 3.69
CA SER A 177 -9.43 -4.04 4.72
C SER A 177 -10.73 -4.64 5.21
N ASP A 178 -10.75 -5.95 5.38
CA ASP A 178 -11.88 -6.64 6.00
C ASP A 178 -11.80 -6.53 7.54
N GLU A 179 -12.83 -7.05 8.22
CA GLU A 179 -12.91 -7.02 9.69
C GLU A 179 -11.76 -7.79 10.34
N VAL A 180 -11.32 -8.88 9.72
CA VAL A 180 -10.26 -9.76 10.23
C VAL A 180 -8.90 -9.08 10.13
N GLU A 181 -8.60 -8.44 9.00
CA GLU A 181 -7.40 -7.62 8.80
C GLU A 181 -7.36 -6.43 9.76
N THR A 182 -8.52 -5.78 9.95
CA THR A 182 -8.66 -4.66 10.88
C THR A 182 -8.38 -5.10 12.32
N ALA A 183 -8.95 -6.23 12.75
CA ALA A 183 -8.70 -6.81 14.07
C ALA A 183 -7.23 -7.19 14.27
N GLN A 184 -6.61 -7.83 13.26
CA GLN A 184 -5.20 -8.20 13.33
C GLN A 184 -4.28 -6.97 13.37
N TRP A 185 -4.58 -5.94 12.59
CA TRP A 185 -3.85 -4.67 12.64
C TRP A 185 -3.94 -4.06 14.03
N LYS A 186 -5.13 -4.02 14.63
CA LYS A 186 -5.35 -3.51 15.99
C LYS A 186 -4.54 -4.30 17.02
N LYS A 187 -4.60 -5.63 16.99
CA LYS A 187 -3.80 -6.52 17.86
C LYS A 187 -2.30 -6.21 17.77
N LEU A 188 -1.76 -6.08 16.55
CA LEU A 188 -0.34 -5.75 16.36
C LEU A 188 0.02 -4.35 16.88
N GLN A 189 -0.89 -3.37 16.78
CA GLN A 189 -0.67 -2.06 17.39
C GLN A 189 -0.68 -2.13 18.92
N GLU A 190 -1.59 -2.91 19.51
CA GLU A 190 -1.67 -3.12 20.96
C GLU A 190 -0.42 -3.83 21.49
N GLU A 191 0.03 -4.92 20.84
CA GLU A 191 1.28 -5.61 21.18
C GLU A 191 2.51 -4.70 21.06
N LYS A 192 2.53 -3.84 20.04
CA LYS A 192 3.59 -2.86 19.85
C LYS A 192 3.54 -1.77 20.92
N ALA A 193 2.34 -1.30 21.29
CA ALA A 193 2.15 -0.32 22.36
C ALA A 193 2.55 -0.90 23.73
N ALA A 194 2.29 -2.19 23.96
CA ALA A 194 2.68 -2.91 25.17
C ALA A 194 4.20 -3.10 25.31
N LYS A 195 4.97 -2.92 24.23
CA LYS A 195 6.45 -2.96 24.23
C LYS A 195 7.00 -1.54 24.10
N PRO A 196 6.97 -0.72 25.18
CA PRO A 196 7.39 0.66 25.09
C PRO A 196 8.87 0.76 24.66
N PRO A 197 9.27 1.86 24.00
CA PRO A 197 10.65 2.05 23.57
C PRO A 197 11.60 2.01 24.76
N VAL A 198 12.80 1.47 24.55
CA VAL A 198 13.87 1.45 25.58
C VAL A 198 14.37 2.86 25.86
N TRP A 199 14.32 3.75 24.87
CA TRP A 199 14.74 5.13 24.99
C TRP A 199 13.60 6.06 24.55
N LEU A 200 13.23 6.99 25.41
CA LEU A 200 12.20 7.99 25.17
C LEU A 200 12.87 9.32 24.85
N GLY A 201 12.55 9.85 23.69
CA GLY A 201 13.00 11.16 23.21
C GLY A 201 11.93 12.21 23.43
N LEU A 202 12.33 13.40 23.90
CA LEU A 202 11.48 14.59 24.00
C LEU A 202 12.21 15.77 23.37
N CYS A 203 11.51 16.58 22.56
CA CYS A 203 11.99 17.92 22.23
C CYS A 203 11.40 18.96 23.19
N ALA A 204 11.90 20.20 23.16
CA ALA A 204 11.45 21.28 24.03
C ALA A 204 9.93 21.58 23.92
N GLN A 205 9.34 21.32 22.75
CA GLN A 205 7.90 21.48 22.49
C GLN A 205 7.05 20.27 22.97
N GLY A 206 7.64 19.31 23.67
CA GLY A 206 6.92 18.16 24.24
C GLY A 206 6.61 17.02 23.26
N HIS A 207 7.09 17.08 22.01
CA HIS A 207 6.90 15.99 21.06
C HIS A 207 7.69 14.74 21.49
N ARG A 208 7.00 13.59 21.53
CA ARG A 208 7.56 12.31 21.98
C ARG A 208 8.10 11.49 20.83
N PHE A 209 9.25 10.85 21.07
CA PHE A 209 9.92 9.94 20.15
C PHE A 209 10.30 8.66 20.89
N GLY A 210 10.29 7.52 20.19
CA GLY A 210 10.74 6.24 20.74
C GLY A 210 11.94 5.72 19.98
N ALA A 211 12.93 5.19 20.71
CA ALA A 211 14.04 4.44 20.13
C ALA A 211 14.21 3.10 20.85
N GLY A 212 14.37 2.02 20.09
CA GLY A 212 14.58 0.67 20.64
C GLY A 212 15.99 0.43 21.19
N ARG A 213 16.95 1.29 20.85
CA ARG A 213 18.37 1.20 21.25
C ARG A 213 18.89 2.55 21.70
N LYS A 214 20.03 2.56 22.39
CA LYS A 214 20.70 3.79 22.80
C LYS A 214 20.99 4.65 21.57
N VAL A 215 20.55 5.89 21.63
CA VAL A 215 20.74 6.85 20.55
C VAL A 215 22.17 7.39 20.63
N THR A 216 22.93 7.29 19.54
CA THR A 216 24.35 7.66 19.49
C THR A 216 24.61 8.98 18.76
N ARG A 217 23.58 9.59 18.19
CA ARG A 217 23.68 10.84 17.42
C ARG A 217 22.56 11.79 17.81
N SER A 218 22.76 13.09 17.67
CA SER A 218 21.71 14.09 17.91
C SER A 218 20.61 13.96 16.85
N HIS A 219 19.36 13.92 17.29
CA HIS A 219 18.18 13.93 16.42
C HIS A 219 17.43 15.26 16.56
N LEU A 220 16.75 15.66 15.49
CA LEU A 220 15.92 16.86 15.46
C LEU A 220 14.45 16.50 15.20
N CYS A 221 13.55 17.20 15.89
CA CYS A 221 12.12 17.11 15.73
C CYS A 221 11.71 17.73 14.39
N VAL A 222 11.30 16.88 13.45
CA VAL A 222 10.85 17.32 12.12
C VAL A 222 9.63 18.24 12.21
N LYS A 223 8.73 18.03 13.18
CA LYS A 223 7.56 18.90 13.40
C LYS A 223 7.99 20.32 13.77
N CYS A 224 8.92 20.46 14.72
CA CYS A 224 9.45 21.76 15.14
C CYS A 224 10.22 22.45 14.01
N LEU A 225 11.06 21.72 13.26
CA LEU A 225 11.79 22.28 12.13
C LEU A 225 10.83 22.81 11.04
N ARG A 226 9.76 22.07 10.73
CA ARG A 226 8.75 22.51 9.75
C ARG A 226 7.95 23.73 10.22
N ALA A 227 7.79 23.89 11.53
CA ALA A 227 7.16 25.05 12.13
C ALA A 227 8.12 26.25 12.30
N GLY A 228 9.38 26.14 11.86
CA GLY A 228 10.35 27.23 11.90
C GLY A 228 11.09 27.41 13.23
N HIS A 229 10.99 26.45 14.15
CA HIS A 229 11.74 26.52 15.41
C HIS A 229 13.25 26.39 15.18
N PRO A 230 14.08 27.10 15.97
CA PRO A 230 15.53 26.93 15.98
C PRO A 230 15.93 25.47 16.17
N ARG A 231 17.06 25.06 15.58
CA ARG A 231 17.57 23.68 15.70
C ARG A 231 17.79 23.26 17.16
N ALA A 232 18.16 24.19 18.03
CA ALA A 232 18.33 23.94 19.46
C ALA A 232 17.01 23.53 20.13
N GLU A 233 15.91 24.22 19.83
CA GLU A 233 14.57 23.87 20.33
C GLU A 233 14.00 22.60 19.69
N ALA A 234 14.42 22.32 18.46
CA ALA A 234 14.09 21.08 17.78
C ALA A 234 14.94 19.89 18.25
N ALA A 235 16.01 20.08 19.04
CA ALA A 235 16.84 18.99 19.51
C ALA A 235 16.04 18.01 20.37
N ILE A 236 16.23 16.72 20.13
CA ILE A 236 15.57 15.64 20.87
C ILE A 236 16.54 15.10 21.91
N THR A 237 16.15 15.20 23.17
CA THR A 237 16.87 14.59 24.30
C THR A 237 16.29 13.21 24.57
N TYR A 238 17.14 12.19 24.58
CA TYR A 238 16.73 10.82 24.87
C TYR A 238 17.13 10.42 26.29
N THR A 239 16.18 9.87 27.04
CA THR A 239 16.41 9.22 28.33
C THR A 239 16.05 7.74 28.24
N ARG A 240 16.69 6.91 29.07
CA ARG A 240 16.34 5.49 29.15
C ARG A 240 14.98 5.35 29.85
N ASN A 241 14.11 4.50 29.30
CA ASN A 241 12.82 4.19 29.89
C ASN A 241 13.02 3.20 31.05
N ILE A 242 12.92 3.71 32.28
CA ILE A 242 13.19 2.97 33.53
C ILE A 242 12.11 1.92 33.79
N ASN A 243 10.89 2.10 33.26
CA ASN A 243 9.79 1.13 33.37
C ASN A 243 10.01 -0.16 32.56
N LYS A 244 11.21 -0.36 32.01
CA LYS A 244 11.64 -1.58 31.32
C LYS A 244 12.65 -2.40 32.13
N GLU A 245 12.93 -2.03 33.38
CA GLU A 245 13.85 -2.77 34.27
C GLU A 245 13.14 -3.83 35.13
N THR A 246 11.81 -3.90 35.12
CA THR A 246 10.99 -4.76 36.01
C THR A 246 10.24 -5.90 35.31
N VAL A 247 10.62 -6.28 34.08
CA VAL A 247 10.06 -7.45 33.38
C VAL A 247 11.18 -8.36 32.89
#